data_AF-A0A3S4PLX0-F1
#
_entry.id   AF-A0A3S4PLX0-F1
#
_cell.length_a   1.000
_cell.length_b   1.000
_cell.length_c   1.000
_cell.angle_alpha   90.00
_cell.angle_beta   90.00
_cell.angle_gamma   90.00
#
_symmetry.space_group_name_H-M   'P 1'
#
loop_
_entity.id
_entity.type
_entity.pdbx_description
1 polymer ?
#
loop_
_entity_poly.entity_id
_entity_poly.type
_entity_poly.pdbx_seq_one_letter_code
_entity_poly.pdbx_strand_id
1 'polypeptide(L)'
;MVGLPFDCLSNPLGAVRLTFEKAAAASPQGLDQATLNGGRDWGAIDVFNNFLFEQGGLSHVPILDPVNLHWIRPNSLVRFRGMVQDMLGNEFYVGTFKNGLTWKTNKFTDVSSYPIPSTSEMRIWERRLLYCVTVPGQNSWVVQSSSSEIGFNKSSSSSFQHGEKRSRDEVSEDTDLNASDHEPSNSSMFTKRQRENGHPCQPFQTPLEAVEDTHPGPSLQSDLKTNSLPCMVKIYDSLEADLKLNDVFEFIGVFTFDPELAVHKDDSDEFSNGICDDALVHLPPSKVPRLHCLIHRKLGAHDFLLSTYVIEPLPSLIKGVREALLRHLTAILGNDGVAAQCVLLHLLSRVHARVDSFAVGKLSLNLVGFSSETVSIFGNQLILALQNLLPFSQSMPLTLEYLNTATLGPRKDYKTNRLVSGVLQLAQGTHLTIDETQLKAGTINSIGVANSHLLKNLLENQKVDYDFEYYKMEMAADVQILILSEGKSNILPADLVLPFRPSVVASVVNGTAEELQAWRWYLATLRSLPHNIEPVIQKVCYRYLLHKQHSLSLWG
;
A
#
# COMPACT_ATOMS: atom_id res chain seq x y z
N MET A 1 -9.16 32.92 23.29
CA MET A 1 -8.87 31.85 22.32
C MET A 1 -9.68 32.18 21.07
N VAL A 2 -9.05 32.84 20.09
CA VAL A 2 -9.75 33.24 18.85
C VAL A 2 -9.86 31.98 18.01
N GLY A 3 -11.08 31.53 17.71
CA GLY A 3 -11.32 30.33 16.92
C GLY A 3 -10.64 30.42 15.55
N LEU A 4 -10.27 29.27 14.99
CA LEU A 4 -9.66 29.22 13.66
C LEU A 4 -10.58 29.89 12.64
N PRO A 5 -10.10 30.84 11.82
CA PRO A 5 -10.92 31.45 10.77
C PRO A 5 -11.28 30.47 9.63
N PHE A 6 -10.75 29.24 9.67
CA PHE A 6 -10.88 28.23 8.63
C PHE A 6 -11.16 26.85 9.23
N ASP A 7 -12.18 26.15 8.73
CA ASP A 7 -12.39 24.72 8.98
C ASP A 7 -11.59 23.91 7.95
N CYS A 8 -10.29 23.75 8.21
CA CYS A 8 -9.38 23.02 7.32
C CYS A 8 -9.66 21.52 7.27
N LEU A 9 -10.36 20.96 8.27
CA LEU A 9 -10.58 19.51 8.39
C LEU A 9 -11.83 19.07 7.62
N SER A 10 -12.98 19.70 7.89
CA SER A 10 -14.27 19.29 7.31
C SER A 10 -14.59 20.05 6.02
N ASN A 11 -14.00 21.24 5.81
CA ASN A 11 -14.22 22.05 4.61
C ASN A 11 -12.90 22.69 4.09
N PRO A 12 -11.87 21.88 3.76
CA PRO A 12 -10.61 22.38 3.19
C PRO A 12 -10.81 23.21 1.93
N LEU A 13 -11.77 22.85 1.06
CA LEU A 13 -12.09 23.64 -0.13
C LEU A 13 -12.62 25.03 0.19
N GLY A 14 -13.32 25.19 1.33
CA GLY A 14 -13.75 26.50 1.83
C GLY A 14 -12.56 27.39 2.19
N ALA A 15 -11.54 26.84 2.83
CA ALA A 15 -10.31 27.56 3.13
C ALA A 15 -9.60 28.03 1.84
N VAL A 16 -9.47 27.16 0.84
CA VAL A 16 -8.89 27.48 -0.48
C VAL A 16 -9.67 28.57 -1.20
N ARG A 17 -11.01 28.52 -1.19
CA ARG A 17 -11.84 29.57 -1.82
C ARG A 17 -11.65 30.92 -1.14
N LEU A 18 -11.62 30.95 0.20
CA LEU A 18 -11.46 32.18 0.95
C LEU A 18 -10.07 32.83 0.76
N THR A 19 -9.00 32.03 0.68
CA THR A 19 -7.66 32.58 0.39
C THR A 19 -7.59 33.14 -1.02
N PHE A 20 -8.21 32.47 -1.99
CA PHE A 20 -8.35 32.98 -3.35
C PHE A 20 -9.13 34.30 -3.41
N GLU A 21 -10.30 34.38 -2.78
CA GLU A 21 -11.12 35.59 -2.74
C GLU A 21 -10.40 36.77 -2.09
N LYS A 22 -9.62 36.52 -1.04
CA LYS A 22 -8.77 37.55 -0.40
C LYS A 22 -7.67 38.04 -1.34
N ALA A 23 -6.96 37.13 -2.02
CA ALA A 23 -5.93 37.49 -3.00
C ALA A 23 -6.52 38.25 -4.21
N ALA A 24 -7.72 37.85 -4.63
CA ALA A 24 -8.49 38.51 -5.68
C ALA A 24 -8.88 39.94 -5.30
N ALA A 25 -9.39 40.14 -4.07
CA ALA A 25 -9.80 41.45 -3.57
C ALA A 25 -8.62 42.39 -3.26
N ALA A 26 -7.46 41.84 -2.89
CA ALA A 26 -6.25 42.60 -2.59
C ALA A 26 -5.55 43.18 -3.84
N SER A 27 -6.02 42.89 -5.05
CA SER A 27 -5.44 43.34 -6.33
C SER A 27 -6.27 44.48 -6.94
N PRO A 28 -5.91 45.77 -6.72
CA PRO A 28 -6.81 46.90 -6.98
C PRO A 28 -6.96 47.31 -8.46
N GLN A 29 -6.15 46.75 -9.37
CA GLN A 29 -6.16 47.07 -10.81
C GLN A 29 -6.65 45.91 -11.70
N GLY A 30 -7.40 44.96 -11.10
CA GLY A 30 -7.73 43.66 -11.71
C GLY A 30 -6.82 42.57 -11.14
N LEU A 31 -7.26 41.30 -11.19
CA LEU A 31 -6.37 40.19 -10.82
C LEU A 31 -5.12 40.27 -11.72
N ASP A 32 -3.95 40.35 -11.09
CA ASP A 32 -2.69 40.26 -11.82
C ASP A 32 -2.70 39.00 -12.70
N GLN A 33 -2.27 39.13 -13.97
CA GLN A 33 -2.14 37.99 -14.87
C GLN A 33 -1.28 36.90 -14.22
N ALA A 34 -0.32 37.26 -13.37
CA ALA A 34 0.48 36.30 -12.60
C ALA A 34 -0.34 35.50 -11.56
N THR A 35 -1.38 36.09 -10.95
CA THR A 35 -2.27 35.42 -9.98
C THR A 35 -3.26 34.47 -10.66
N LEU A 36 -3.65 34.78 -11.91
CA LEU A 36 -4.54 33.98 -12.76
C LEU A 36 -3.79 32.90 -13.58
N ASN A 37 -2.57 33.20 -14.01
CA ASN A 37 -1.79 32.33 -14.89
C ASN A 37 -0.73 31.51 -14.16
N GLY A 38 -0.32 31.91 -12.95
CA GLY A 38 0.91 31.41 -12.32
C GLY A 38 0.77 30.22 -11.37
N GLY A 39 -0.37 29.52 -11.33
CA GLY A 39 -0.54 28.33 -10.48
C GLY A 39 -0.30 28.57 -8.97
N ARG A 40 -0.13 29.81 -8.50
CA ARG A 40 0.12 30.09 -7.08
C ARG A 40 -1.07 29.61 -6.25
N ASP A 41 -0.80 29.16 -5.05
CA ASP A 41 -1.76 28.66 -4.08
C ASP A 41 -2.38 29.80 -3.23
N TRP A 42 -1.98 31.05 -3.45
CA TRP A 42 -2.50 32.24 -2.78
C TRP A 42 -2.34 32.21 -1.25
N GLY A 43 -1.34 31.46 -0.75
CA GLY A 43 -1.15 31.22 0.67
C GLY A 43 -2.09 30.16 1.26
N ALA A 44 -2.80 29.39 0.43
CA ALA A 44 -3.63 28.28 0.90
C ALA A 44 -2.79 27.21 1.58
N ILE A 45 -1.64 26.83 1.01
CA ILE A 45 -0.76 25.81 1.60
C ILE A 45 -0.20 26.30 2.93
N ASP A 46 0.09 27.60 3.07
CA ASP A 46 0.53 28.19 4.35
C ASP A 46 -0.53 28.05 5.45
N VAL A 47 -1.81 28.23 5.11
CA VAL A 47 -2.93 28.00 6.05
C VAL A 47 -2.98 26.54 6.50
N PHE A 48 -2.79 25.60 5.58
CA PHE A 48 -2.73 24.17 5.92
C PHE A 48 -1.48 23.81 6.71
N ASN A 49 -0.32 24.37 6.38
CA ASN A 49 0.92 24.15 7.14
C ASN A 49 0.79 24.62 8.59
N ASN A 50 0.22 25.82 8.81
CA ASN A 50 -0.04 26.34 10.15
C ASN A 50 -0.99 25.41 10.93
N PHE A 51 -2.12 25.03 10.33
CA PHE A 51 -3.08 24.11 10.94
C PHE A 51 -2.45 22.75 11.29
N LEU A 52 -1.72 22.15 10.36
CA LEU A 52 -1.19 20.79 10.51
C LEU A 52 -0.01 20.74 11.49
N PHE A 53 0.94 21.67 11.37
CA PHE A 53 2.24 21.57 12.04
C PHE A 53 2.41 22.57 13.19
N GLU A 54 1.91 23.81 13.08
CA GLU A 54 2.03 24.80 14.18
C GLU A 54 0.97 24.58 15.26
N GLN A 55 -0.24 24.18 14.86
CA GLN A 55 -1.38 23.98 15.76
C GLN A 55 -1.58 22.52 16.17
N GLY A 56 -0.75 21.60 15.66
CA GLY A 56 -0.87 20.16 15.94
C GLY A 56 -2.12 19.51 15.36
N GLY A 57 -2.72 20.09 14.31
CA GLY A 57 -3.90 19.54 13.65
C GLY A 57 -3.67 18.19 12.97
N LEU A 58 -2.41 17.82 12.68
CA LEU A 58 -2.07 16.58 11.97
C LEU A 58 -2.63 15.30 12.62
N SER A 59 -2.69 15.24 13.96
CA SER A 59 -3.25 14.09 14.69
C SER A 59 -4.77 13.95 14.55
N HIS A 60 -5.46 15.04 14.18
CA HIS A 60 -6.90 15.05 13.95
C HIS A 60 -7.27 14.65 12.51
N VAL A 61 -6.29 14.61 11.60
CA VAL A 61 -6.52 14.25 10.20
C VAL A 61 -6.53 12.72 10.05
N PRO A 62 -7.63 12.10 9.59
CA PRO A 62 -7.73 10.66 9.48
C PRO A 62 -6.80 10.11 8.40
N ILE A 63 -6.18 8.96 8.67
CA ILE A 63 -5.41 8.20 7.69
C ILE A 63 -6.37 7.29 6.93
N LEU A 64 -6.45 7.45 5.62
CA LEU A 64 -7.28 6.67 4.72
C LEU A 64 -6.79 5.21 4.65
N ASP A 65 -7.70 4.28 4.92
CA ASP A 65 -7.46 2.84 4.89
C ASP A 65 -8.67 2.09 4.26
N PRO A 66 -8.54 0.80 3.87
CA PRO A 66 -9.65 0.06 3.29
C PRO A 66 -10.90 -0.05 4.18
N VAL A 67 -10.75 0.09 5.50
CA VAL A 67 -11.82 -0.08 6.48
C VAL A 67 -12.63 1.21 6.63
N ASN A 68 -11.98 2.37 6.58
CA ASN A 68 -12.57 3.68 6.80
C ASN A 68 -13.01 4.41 5.52
N LEU A 69 -12.62 3.90 4.33
CA LEU A 69 -12.92 4.49 3.02
C LEU A 69 -14.37 4.98 2.86
N HIS A 70 -15.34 4.15 3.28
CA HIS A 70 -16.77 4.45 3.14
C HIS A 70 -17.35 5.32 4.26
N TRP A 71 -16.60 5.56 5.33
CA TRP A 71 -17.03 6.32 6.50
C TRP A 71 -16.53 7.77 6.50
N ILE A 72 -15.48 8.03 5.72
CA ILE A 72 -14.93 9.38 5.55
C ILE A 72 -15.83 10.16 4.60
N ARG A 73 -16.18 11.39 5.00
CA ARG A 73 -16.99 12.29 4.18
C ARG A 73 -16.19 12.78 2.97
N PRO A 74 -16.76 12.77 1.76
CA PRO A 74 -16.14 13.43 0.62
C PRO A 74 -15.89 14.92 0.89
N ASN A 75 -14.87 15.47 0.24
CA ASN A 75 -14.37 16.83 0.37
C ASN A 75 -13.78 17.19 1.75
N SER A 76 -13.50 16.21 2.61
CA SER A 76 -12.74 16.43 3.86
C SER A 76 -11.24 16.26 3.66
N LEU A 77 -10.45 16.74 4.62
CA LEU A 77 -9.01 16.54 4.64
C LEU A 77 -8.66 15.15 5.17
N VAL A 78 -7.78 14.42 4.48
CA VAL A 78 -7.29 13.10 4.89
C VAL A 78 -5.79 12.96 4.66
N ARG A 79 -5.19 11.98 5.32
CA ARG A 79 -3.83 11.48 5.10
C ARG A 79 -3.90 10.17 4.33
N PHE A 80 -3.07 9.97 3.33
CA PHE A 80 -2.92 8.68 2.66
C PHE A 80 -1.44 8.31 2.62
N ARG A 81 -1.11 7.12 3.13
CA ARG A 81 0.25 6.57 3.12
C ARG A 81 0.31 5.49 2.06
N GLY A 82 1.07 5.73 1.00
CA GLY A 82 1.10 4.81 -0.13
C GLY A 82 2.39 4.89 -0.95
N MET A 83 2.65 3.81 -1.67
CA MET A 83 3.71 3.70 -2.65
C MET A 83 3.21 4.18 -4.02
N VAL A 84 4.00 4.97 -4.73
CA VAL A 84 3.72 5.37 -6.12
C VAL A 84 3.96 4.17 -7.03
N GLN A 85 2.90 3.62 -7.60
CA GLN A 85 2.97 2.41 -8.44
C GLN A 85 2.96 2.74 -9.94
N ASP A 86 2.29 3.82 -10.35
CA ASP A 86 2.25 4.30 -11.73
C ASP A 86 2.18 5.84 -11.79
N MET A 87 2.75 6.43 -12.84
CA MET A 87 2.74 7.88 -13.08
C MET A 87 2.02 8.11 -14.41
N LEU A 88 0.77 8.58 -14.34
CA LEU A 88 -0.15 8.63 -15.48
C LEU A 88 0.00 9.89 -16.35
N GLY A 89 1.01 10.71 -16.07
CA GLY A 89 1.25 11.97 -16.75
C GLY A 89 0.45 13.13 -16.15
N ASN A 90 0.18 14.13 -16.98
CA ASN A 90 -0.49 15.36 -16.58
C ASN A 90 -1.95 15.39 -17.11
N GLU A 91 -2.84 15.95 -16.30
CA GLU A 91 -4.24 16.23 -16.62
C GLU A 91 -4.43 17.74 -16.68
N PHE A 92 -5.08 18.22 -17.74
CA PHE A 92 -5.50 19.62 -17.83
C PHE A 92 -6.86 19.81 -17.15
N TYR A 93 -6.99 20.90 -16.40
CA TYR A 93 -8.24 21.23 -15.72
C TYR A 93 -8.46 22.74 -15.70
N VAL A 94 -9.72 23.16 -15.55
CA VAL A 94 -10.07 24.58 -15.38
C VAL A 94 -9.67 24.99 -13.97
N GLY A 95 -8.57 25.74 -13.84
CA GLY A 95 -8.06 26.22 -12.56
C GLY A 95 -8.88 27.35 -11.98
N THR A 96 -9.16 28.38 -12.80
CA THR A 96 -10.05 29.48 -12.44
C THR A 96 -11.00 29.81 -13.58
N PHE A 97 -12.18 30.33 -13.22
CA PHE A 97 -13.18 30.76 -14.18
C PHE A 97 -13.93 31.98 -13.66
N LYS A 98 -14.48 32.76 -14.59
CA LYS A 98 -15.29 33.93 -14.26
C LYS A 98 -16.75 33.53 -14.07
N ASN A 99 -17.33 33.87 -12.92
CA ASN A 99 -18.75 33.73 -12.64
C ASN A 99 -19.37 35.13 -12.47
N GLY A 100 -19.99 35.64 -13.54
CA GLY A 100 -20.43 37.03 -13.60
C GLY A 100 -19.24 37.99 -13.65
N LEU A 101 -19.05 38.79 -12.59
CA LEU A 101 -17.93 39.73 -12.48
C LEU A 101 -16.78 39.20 -11.61
N THR A 102 -16.99 38.11 -10.87
CA THR A 102 -16.00 37.59 -9.92
C THR A 102 -15.28 36.37 -10.48
N TRP A 103 -13.99 36.28 -10.21
CA TRP A 103 -13.23 35.06 -10.46
C TRP A 103 -13.49 34.04 -9.37
N LYS A 104 -13.53 32.76 -9.74
CA LYS A 104 -13.64 31.62 -8.84
C LYS A 104 -12.58 30.57 -9.19
N THR A 105 -12.24 29.74 -8.22
CA THR A 105 -11.23 28.68 -8.36
C THR A 105 -11.83 27.28 -8.22
N ASN A 106 -11.33 26.34 -9.02
CA ASN A 106 -11.58 24.89 -8.90
C ASN A 106 -10.29 24.14 -8.51
N LYS A 107 -9.28 24.84 -7.98
CA LYS A 107 -8.07 24.19 -7.47
C LYS A 107 -8.42 23.18 -6.37
N PHE A 108 -7.78 22.02 -6.39
CA PHE A 108 -8.03 20.89 -5.47
C PHE A 108 -9.42 20.24 -5.56
N THR A 109 -10.16 20.42 -6.66
CA THR A 109 -11.41 19.68 -6.92
C THR A 109 -11.47 19.19 -8.37
N ASP A 110 -12.29 18.16 -8.62
CA ASP A 110 -12.67 17.70 -9.96
C ASP A 110 -14.00 18.30 -10.42
N VAL A 111 -14.91 18.54 -9.48
CA VAL A 111 -16.25 19.06 -9.76
C VAL A 111 -16.31 20.51 -9.33
N SER A 112 -16.73 21.38 -10.25
CA SER A 112 -16.97 22.78 -9.94
C SER A 112 -18.15 22.92 -8.98
N SER A 113 -17.99 23.69 -7.90
CA SER A 113 -19.09 23.99 -6.97
C SER A 113 -20.17 24.88 -7.59
N TYR A 114 -19.89 25.50 -8.74
CA TYR A 114 -20.83 26.36 -9.47
C TYR A 114 -20.96 25.90 -10.91
N PRO A 115 -22.16 25.98 -11.53
CA PRO A 115 -22.28 25.76 -12.97
C PRO A 115 -21.38 26.76 -13.69
N ILE A 116 -20.60 26.28 -14.65
CA ILE A 116 -19.71 27.11 -15.47
C ILE A 116 -20.45 27.42 -16.76
N PRO A 117 -20.89 28.67 -17.00
CA PRO A 117 -21.46 29.07 -18.28
C PRO A 117 -20.47 28.81 -19.42
N SER A 118 -20.96 28.37 -20.57
CA SER A 118 -20.13 28.14 -21.76
C SER A 118 -19.40 29.38 -22.28
N THR A 119 -19.89 30.58 -21.91
CA THR A 119 -19.31 31.88 -22.30
C THR A 119 -18.34 32.46 -21.25
N SER A 120 -18.07 31.74 -20.16
CA SER A 120 -17.18 32.24 -19.10
C SER A 120 -15.72 32.26 -19.55
N GLU A 121 -15.00 33.31 -19.17
CA GLU A 121 -13.54 33.32 -19.29
C GLU A 121 -12.94 32.27 -18.34
N MET A 122 -12.05 31.41 -18.85
CA MET A 122 -11.45 30.30 -18.11
C MET A 122 -9.93 30.31 -18.23
N ARG A 123 -9.26 29.84 -17.18
CA ARG A 123 -7.82 29.58 -17.16
C ARG A 123 -7.60 28.10 -16.91
N ILE A 124 -6.95 27.45 -17.86
CA ILE A 124 -6.61 26.03 -17.80
C ILE A 124 -5.23 25.91 -17.18
N TRP A 125 -5.09 24.99 -16.23
CA TRP A 125 -3.81 24.61 -15.63
C TRP A 125 -3.60 23.11 -15.76
N GLU A 126 -2.39 22.66 -15.47
CA GLU A 126 -2.02 21.25 -15.43
C GLU A 126 -1.87 20.75 -14.00
N ARG A 127 -2.14 19.47 -13.79
CA ARG A 127 -1.85 18.74 -12.54
C ARG A 127 -1.36 17.34 -12.88
N ARG A 128 -0.45 16.80 -12.07
CA ARG A 128 0.11 15.46 -12.30
C ARG A 128 -0.74 14.38 -11.62
N LEU A 129 -0.89 13.24 -12.28
CA LEU A 129 -1.64 12.09 -11.79
C LEU A 129 -0.72 10.96 -11.36
N LEU A 130 -0.83 10.56 -10.10
CA LEU A 130 -0.15 9.40 -9.54
C LEU A 130 -1.15 8.32 -9.17
N TYR A 131 -0.88 7.10 -9.57
CA TYR A 131 -1.57 5.94 -9.03
C TYR A 131 -0.77 5.37 -7.88
N CYS A 132 -1.33 5.48 -6.68
CA CYS A 132 -0.69 5.04 -5.46
C CYS A 132 -1.47 3.87 -4.87
N VAL A 133 -0.77 2.97 -4.20
CA VAL A 133 -1.36 1.83 -3.47
C VAL A 133 -0.79 1.81 -2.06
N THR A 134 -1.53 1.21 -1.11
CA THR A 134 -0.91 0.81 0.17
C THR A 134 0.33 -0.02 -0.10
N VAL A 135 1.38 0.18 0.70
CA VAL A 135 2.69 -0.41 0.40
C VAL A 135 2.61 -1.94 0.34
N PRO A 136 3.03 -2.58 -0.77
CA PRO A 136 3.05 -4.03 -0.86
C PRO A 136 3.87 -4.68 0.27
N GLY A 137 3.35 -5.75 0.87
CA GLY A 137 4.00 -6.44 1.98
C GLY A 137 3.96 -5.67 3.31
N GLN A 138 3.11 -4.65 3.47
CA GLN A 138 2.97 -3.92 4.73
C GLN A 138 2.46 -4.81 5.87
N ASN A 139 3.21 -4.78 6.98
CA ASN A 139 2.92 -5.61 8.15
C ASN A 139 1.85 -4.99 9.06
N SER A 140 1.12 -5.84 9.79
CA SER A 140 -0.07 -5.48 10.57
C SER A 140 0.17 -4.41 11.64
N TRP A 141 1.33 -4.43 12.29
CA TRP A 141 1.67 -3.46 13.35
C TRP A 141 1.81 -2.02 12.81
N VAL A 142 2.11 -1.85 11.52
CA VAL A 142 2.14 -0.55 10.85
C VAL A 142 0.72 0.00 10.67
N VAL A 143 -0.22 -0.88 10.34
CA VAL A 143 -1.65 -0.54 10.15
C VAL A 143 -2.28 -0.16 11.49
N GLN A 144 -2.05 -0.94 12.55
CA GLN A 144 -2.59 -0.69 13.90
C GLN A 144 -2.10 0.62 14.52
N SER A 145 -0.83 0.98 14.28
CA SER A 145 -0.27 2.26 14.72
C SER A 145 -0.96 3.45 14.07
N SER A 146 -1.47 3.28 12.84
CA SER A 146 -2.17 4.31 12.08
C SER A 146 -3.63 4.46 12.52
N SER A 147 -4.29 3.39 12.98
CA SER A 147 -5.68 3.42 13.46
C SER A 147 -5.81 3.81 14.94
N SER A 148 -4.77 3.58 15.76
CA SER A 148 -4.80 3.85 17.21
C SER A 148 -4.73 5.34 17.56
N GLU A 149 -4.40 6.22 16.60
CA GLU A 149 -4.42 7.67 16.79
C GLU A 149 -5.85 8.25 16.85
N ILE A 150 -6.89 7.45 16.51
CA ILE A 150 -8.29 7.90 16.50
C ILE A 150 -9.14 6.96 17.36
N GLY A 151 -9.41 7.40 18.59
CA GLY A 151 -10.50 6.85 19.38
C GLY A 151 -11.84 7.14 18.68
N PHE A 152 -12.35 6.17 17.93
CA PHE A 152 -13.73 6.20 17.47
C PHE A 152 -14.66 6.13 18.69
N ASN A 153 -15.10 7.29 19.18
CA ASN A 153 -16.23 7.38 20.09
C ASN A 153 -17.48 6.83 19.37
N LYS A 154 -17.78 5.55 19.63
CA LYS A 154 -19.12 4.99 19.38
C LYS A 154 -20.08 5.59 20.40
N SER A 155 -20.62 6.78 20.10
CA SER A 155 -21.78 7.31 20.81
C SER A 155 -22.53 8.33 19.95
N SER A 156 -23.53 7.85 19.22
CA SER A 156 -24.91 8.37 19.20
C SER A 156 -25.65 7.79 18.00
N SER A 157 -26.43 6.76 18.26
CA SER A 157 -27.60 6.42 17.45
C SER A 157 -28.54 7.63 17.45
N SER A 158 -28.56 8.37 16.34
CA SER A 158 -29.64 9.33 16.08
C SER A 158 -30.56 8.72 15.03
N SER A 159 -31.75 8.40 15.50
CA SER A 159 -32.88 7.88 14.75
C SER A 159 -33.22 8.81 13.58
N PHE A 160 -33.26 8.25 12.37
CA PHE A 160 -33.83 8.92 11.21
C PHE A 160 -35.33 9.13 11.46
N GLN A 161 -35.74 10.37 11.73
CA GLN A 161 -37.15 10.76 11.64
C GLN A 161 -37.48 10.95 10.16
N HIS A 162 -38.18 9.97 9.60
CA HIS A 162 -38.81 10.09 8.29
C HIS A 162 -39.98 11.07 8.41
N GLY A 163 -39.96 12.15 7.63
CA GLY A 163 -41.06 13.10 7.56
C GLY A 163 -42.32 12.45 7.00
N GLU A 164 -43.38 12.42 7.80
CA GLU A 164 -44.72 11.97 7.41
C GLU A 164 -45.42 13.04 6.56
N LYS A 165 -45.81 12.64 5.36
CA LYS A 165 -46.78 13.34 4.50
C LYS A 165 -48.17 13.17 5.10
N ARG A 166 -48.89 14.30 5.20
CA ARG A 166 -50.30 14.44 5.57
C ARG A 166 -51.22 13.41 4.88
N SER A 167 -52.13 12.83 5.65
CA SER A 167 -53.47 12.44 5.17
C SER A 167 -54.49 12.60 6.30
N ARG A 168 -55.71 12.89 5.88
CA ARG A 168 -56.84 13.57 6.52
C ARG A 168 -57.70 12.66 7.41
N ASP A 169 -58.26 13.24 8.47
CA ASP A 169 -59.24 12.67 9.41
C ASP A 169 -60.52 12.21 8.72
N GLU A 170 -60.99 11.00 9.02
CA GLU A 170 -62.41 10.64 9.05
C GLU A 170 -62.72 9.65 10.20
N VAL A 171 -63.37 10.19 11.23
CA VAL A 171 -64.50 9.69 12.06
C VAL A 171 -64.52 8.22 12.51
N SER A 172 -64.44 8.05 13.84
CA SER A 172 -64.77 6.87 14.63
C SER A 172 -66.29 6.67 14.77
N GLU A 173 -66.78 5.43 14.68
CA GLU A 173 -67.99 4.97 15.38
C GLU A 173 -67.82 3.53 15.91
N ASP A 174 -68.40 3.33 17.09
CA ASP A 174 -68.32 2.20 18.03
C ASP A 174 -68.90 0.86 17.53
N THR A 175 -68.59 -0.25 18.22
CA THR A 175 -69.53 -1.04 19.09
C THR A 175 -69.12 -2.54 19.19
N ASP A 176 -68.84 -3.00 20.43
CA ASP A 176 -69.15 -4.33 21.04
C ASP A 176 -68.51 -5.65 20.53
N LEU A 177 -68.18 -6.71 21.31
CA LEU A 177 -68.40 -7.12 22.71
C LEU A 177 -67.43 -8.30 23.07
N ASN A 178 -67.19 -8.48 24.37
CA ASN A 178 -66.43 -9.54 25.08
C ASN A 178 -66.70 -11.01 24.68
N ALA A 179 -65.67 -11.87 24.84
CA ALA A 179 -65.78 -13.15 25.55
C ALA A 179 -64.39 -13.75 25.90
N SER A 180 -64.35 -14.53 26.97
CA SER A 180 -63.26 -14.80 27.91
C SER A 180 -62.54 -16.15 27.76
N ASP A 181 -61.36 -16.22 28.39
CA ASP A 181 -60.76 -17.29 29.19
C ASP A 181 -60.20 -18.61 28.59
N HIS A 182 -58.89 -18.77 28.87
CA HIS A 182 -58.17 -19.93 29.43
C HIS A 182 -58.36 -21.36 28.86
N GLU A 183 -57.26 -21.88 28.27
CA GLU A 183 -56.48 -23.12 28.56
C GLU A 183 -57.09 -24.23 29.47
N PRO A 184 -56.58 -25.49 29.51
CA PRO A 184 -55.67 -26.24 28.61
C PRO A 184 -56.04 -27.74 28.43
N SER A 185 -55.20 -28.48 27.68
CA SER A 185 -54.59 -29.78 28.05
C SER A 185 -54.82 -31.00 27.14
N ASN A 186 -53.68 -31.51 26.65
CA ASN A 186 -53.22 -32.91 26.67
C ASN A 186 -53.65 -33.97 25.63
N SER A 187 -52.57 -34.50 25.00
CA SER A 187 -52.29 -35.92 24.72
C SER A 187 -53.02 -36.52 23.49
N SER A 188 -52.51 -37.49 22.70
CA SER A 188 -51.46 -38.49 22.88
C SER A 188 -51.10 -39.17 21.54
N MET A 189 -49.94 -39.86 21.56
CA MET A 189 -49.33 -40.89 20.71
C MET A 189 -50.10 -41.62 19.57
N PHE A 190 -49.42 -41.67 18.42
CA PHE A 190 -49.00 -42.83 17.58
C PHE A 190 -49.94 -43.97 17.15
N THR A 191 -49.93 -44.25 15.84
CA THR A 191 -49.71 -45.54 15.08
C THR A 191 -50.53 -45.52 13.78
N LYS A 192 -50.31 -46.27 12.68
CA LYS A 192 -49.18 -46.85 11.90
C LYS A 192 -49.83 -47.60 10.70
N ARG A 193 -49.36 -47.34 9.46
CA ARG A 193 -49.55 -48.12 8.17
C ARG A 193 -50.99 -48.14 7.56
N GLN A 194 -51.22 -48.20 6.24
CA GLN A 194 -50.58 -48.97 5.15
C GLN A 194 -50.87 -48.38 3.73
N ARG A 195 -50.07 -48.86 2.75
CA ARG A 195 -49.91 -48.54 1.31
C ARG A 195 -51.13 -48.82 0.40
N GLU A 196 -51.23 -48.13 -0.76
CA GLU A 196 -50.97 -48.71 -2.11
C GLU A 196 -50.89 -47.67 -3.27
N ASN A 197 -49.85 -47.87 -4.09
CA ASN A 197 -49.66 -47.67 -5.55
C ASN A 197 -49.87 -46.33 -6.29
N GLY A 198 -48.79 -45.91 -6.96
CA GLY A 198 -48.84 -45.15 -8.21
C GLY A 198 -47.63 -44.22 -8.45
N HIS A 199 -46.51 -44.75 -9.00
CA HIS A 199 -45.46 -43.94 -9.65
C HIS A 199 -45.36 -44.37 -11.13
N PRO A 200 -44.89 -43.48 -12.01
CA PRO A 200 -43.48 -43.55 -12.46
C PRO A 200 -42.89 -42.13 -12.62
N CYS A 201 -41.61 -41.81 -12.68
CA CYS A 201 -40.30 -42.47 -12.53
C CYS A 201 -39.31 -41.28 -12.49
N GLN A 202 -38.28 -41.32 -11.64
CA GLN A 202 -37.04 -40.55 -11.87
C GLN A 202 -36.14 -41.35 -12.84
N PRO A 203 -35.06 -40.75 -13.38
CA PRO A 203 -33.76 -41.05 -12.76
C PRO A 203 -32.71 -39.92 -12.84
N PHE A 204 -31.70 -40.05 -11.98
CA PHE A 204 -30.41 -39.35 -12.05
C PHE A 204 -29.39 -40.09 -12.97
N GLN A 205 -28.36 -39.35 -13.40
CA GLN A 205 -26.96 -39.71 -13.80
C GLN A 205 -26.58 -39.76 -15.32
N THR A 206 -25.69 -38.81 -15.72
CA THR A 206 -24.44 -38.82 -16.60
C THR A 206 -24.24 -39.86 -17.75
N PRO A 207 -23.31 -39.75 -18.76
CA PRO A 207 -22.31 -38.70 -19.19
C PRO A 207 -22.08 -38.52 -20.75
N LEU A 208 -21.10 -37.65 -21.14
CA LEU A 208 -20.24 -37.57 -22.38
C LEU A 208 -20.56 -36.65 -23.60
N GLU A 209 -19.68 -35.62 -23.74
CA GLU A 209 -18.94 -35.05 -24.91
C GLU A 209 -19.56 -34.62 -26.27
N ALA A 210 -19.34 -33.32 -26.63
CA ALA A 210 -18.78 -32.78 -27.91
C ALA A 210 -18.83 -31.22 -27.90
N VAL A 211 -17.72 -30.50 -27.68
CA VAL A 211 -16.88 -29.72 -28.65
C VAL A 211 -17.63 -28.68 -29.51
N GLU A 212 -17.48 -27.38 -29.21
CA GLU A 212 -16.72 -26.37 -30.00
C GLU A 212 -16.85 -24.93 -29.41
N ASP A 213 -15.69 -24.34 -29.12
CA ASP A 213 -15.27 -22.91 -29.12
C ASP A 213 -16.22 -21.76 -28.72
N THR A 214 -15.87 -21.05 -27.64
CA THR A 214 -15.58 -19.59 -27.64
C THR A 214 -15.02 -19.18 -26.26
N HIS A 215 -13.87 -18.52 -26.27
CA HIS A 215 -13.04 -18.10 -25.14
C HIS A 215 -13.76 -17.30 -24.02
N PRO A 216 -13.54 -17.60 -22.72
CA PRO A 216 -13.66 -16.62 -21.66
C PRO A 216 -12.30 -15.92 -21.48
N GLY A 217 -12.26 -14.62 -21.77
CA GLY A 217 -11.10 -13.76 -21.47
C GLY A 217 -10.78 -13.73 -19.97
N PRO A 218 -9.54 -13.34 -19.58
CA PRO A 218 -9.11 -13.45 -18.20
C PRO A 218 -9.82 -12.37 -17.38
N SER A 219 -10.85 -12.78 -16.64
CA SER A 219 -11.35 -12.04 -15.50
C SER A 219 -10.23 -11.96 -14.46
N LEU A 220 -9.91 -10.71 -14.10
CA LEU A 220 -9.09 -10.26 -12.99
C LEU A 220 -9.43 -11.01 -11.69
N GLN A 221 -8.91 -12.22 -11.49
CA GLN A 221 -9.13 -13.00 -10.28
C GLN A 221 -8.06 -14.09 -10.14
N SER A 222 -6.85 -13.70 -9.74
CA SER A 222 -5.97 -14.53 -8.90
C SER A 222 -4.69 -13.76 -8.50
N ASP A 223 -4.82 -12.61 -7.85
CA ASP A 223 -3.66 -12.01 -7.18
C ASP A 223 -3.98 -11.86 -5.69
N LEU A 224 -3.32 -12.72 -4.90
CA LEU A 224 -3.09 -12.68 -3.46
C LEU A 224 -3.96 -11.69 -2.66
N LYS A 225 -4.84 -12.24 -1.81
CA LYS A 225 -5.55 -11.55 -0.70
C LYS A 225 -4.70 -10.43 -0.07
N THR A 226 -4.77 -9.23 -0.62
CA THR A 226 -4.12 -8.05 -0.10
C THR A 226 -5.20 -7.01 0.03
N ASN A 227 -5.35 -6.48 1.25
CA ASN A 227 -6.12 -5.29 1.57
C ASN A 227 -5.47 -4.05 0.89
N SER A 228 -5.27 -4.11 -0.42
CA SER A 228 -4.64 -3.03 -1.16
C SER A 228 -5.68 -1.97 -1.48
N LEU A 229 -5.50 -0.77 -0.94
CA LEU A 229 -6.34 0.38 -1.28
C LEU A 229 -5.63 1.17 -2.40
N PRO A 230 -6.13 1.11 -3.64
CA PRO A 230 -5.67 2.02 -4.68
C PRO A 230 -6.21 3.43 -4.43
N CYS A 231 -5.40 4.45 -4.70
CA CYS A 231 -5.76 5.85 -4.57
C CYS A 231 -5.12 6.66 -5.70
N MET A 232 -5.92 7.48 -6.36
CA MET A 232 -5.47 8.39 -7.40
C MET A 232 -5.09 9.72 -6.76
N VAL A 233 -3.79 10.02 -6.69
CA VAL A 233 -3.30 11.25 -6.07
C VAL A 233 -3.03 12.29 -7.16
N LYS A 234 -3.66 13.46 -7.03
CA LYS A 234 -3.47 14.60 -7.92
C LYS A 234 -2.52 15.61 -7.29
N ILE A 235 -1.39 15.84 -7.94
CA ILE A 235 -0.34 16.75 -7.48
C ILE A 235 -0.44 18.07 -8.25
N TYR A 236 -0.42 19.17 -7.50
CA TYR A 236 -0.49 20.54 -8.01
C TYR A 236 0.86 21.22 -7.82
N ASP A 237 1.25 22.06 -8.78
CA ASP A 237 2.38 23.01 -8.66
C ASP A 237 3.71 22.40 -8.17
N SER A 238 3.99 21.15 -8.52
CA SER A 238 5.17 20.41 -8.05
C SER A 238 6.30 20.42 -9.08
N LEU A 239 7.54 20.56 -8.60
CA LEU A 239 8.74 20.39 -9.42
C LEU A 239 8.93 18.90 -9.76
N GLU A 240 9.25 18.60 -11.02
CA GLU A 240 9.24 17.23 -11.54
C GLU A 240 10.17 16.24 -10.82
N ALA A 241 11.18 16.74 -10.09
CA ALA A 241 12.26 15.94 -9.52
C ALA A 241 11.91 15.19 -8.21
N ASP A 242 10.79 15.53 -7.56
CA ASP A 242 10.53 15.09 -6.18
C ASP A 242 9.79 13.76 -6.04
N LEU A 243 9.23 13.24 -7.13
CA LEU A 243 8.33 12.08 -7.13
C LEU A 243 8.82 10.99 -8.08
N LYS A 244 9.06 9.79 -7.54
CA LYS A 244 9.57 8.63 -8.29
C LYS A 244 8.69 7.41 -8.05
N LEU A 245 8.69 6.49 -9.01
CA LEU A 245 8.11 5.16 -8.83
C LEU A 245 8.75 4.45 -7.64
N ASN A 246 7.94 3.65 -6.93
CA ASN A 246 8.32 2.82 -5.77
C ASN A 246 8.66 3.60 -4.49
N ASP A 247 8.74 4.92 -4.57
CA ASP A 247 8.86 5.74 -3.37
C ASP A 247 7.54 5.73 -2.60
N VAL A 248 7.66 5.73 -1.26
CA VAL A 248 6.54 5.76 -0.33
C VAL A 248 6.37 7.17 0.19
N PHE A 249 5.14 7.67 0.16
CA PHE A 249 4.80 9.03 0.58
C PHE A 249 3.60 9.02 1.53
N GLU A 250 3.58 10.02 2.39
CA GLU A 250 2.39 10.50 3.07
C GLU A 250 1.86 11.70 2.29
N PHE A 251 0.67 11.56 1.74
CA PHE A 251 -0.06 12.61 1.05
C PHE A 251 -1.15 13.15 1.97
N ILE A 252 -1.22 14.46 2.11
CA ILE A 252 -2.28 15.16 2.85
C ILE A 252 -3.06 15.97 1.83
N GLY A 253 -4.37 15.73 1.75
CA GLY A 253 -5.16 16.30 0.68
C GLY A 253 -6.66 16.20 0.87
N VAL A 254 -7.38 16.82 -0.06
CA VAL A 254 -8.85 16.77 -0.11
C VAL A 254 -9.27 15.43 -0.72
N PHE A 255 -10.01 14.65 0.06
CA PHE A 255 -10.52 13.35 -0.34
C PHE A 255 -11.78 13.48 -1.20
N THR A 256 -11.83 12.78 -2.32
CA THR A 256 -13.02 12.68 -3.16
C THR A 256 -13.26 11.22 -3.54
N PHE A 257 -14.44 10.72 -3.19
CA PHE A 257 -14.87 9.38 -3.57
C PHE A 257 -16.39 9.39 -3.69
N ASP A 258 -16.90 8.99 -4.85
CA ASP A 258 -18.33 8.98 -5.11
C ASP A 258 -18.71 7.60 -5.71
N PRO A 259 -19.12 6.66 -4.85
CA PRO A 259 -19.51 5.32 -5.29
C PRO A 259 -20.83 5.32 -6.08
N GLU A 260 -21.68 6.34 -5.95
CA GLU A 260 -23.03 6.39 -6.52
C GLU A 260 -23.02 6.80 -8.01
N LEU A 261 -21.96 7.47 -8.48
CA LEU A 261 -21.73 7.78 -9.90
C LEU A 261 -21.57 6.52 -10.80
N ALA A 262 -21.48 5.32 -10.24
CA ALA A 262 -21.45 4.08 -11.01
C ALA A 262 -22.80 3.74 -11.69
N VAL A 263 -23.93 4.27 -11.19
CA VAL A 263 -25.27 3.74 -11.49
C VAL A 263 -26.00 4.52 -12.60
N HIS A 264 -25.50 5.68 -13.03
CA HIS A 264 -26.22 6.57 -13.97
C HIS A 264 -25.62 6.68 -15.38
N LYS A 265 -24.96 5.63 -15.89
CA LYS A 265 -24.68 5.53 -17.33
C LYS A 265 -25.81 4.77 -18.04
N ASP A 266 -27.00 5.36 -18.07
CA ASP A 266 -28.02 5.05 -19.07
C ASP A 266 -28.02 6.20 -20.09
N ASP A 267 -27.46 5.93 -21.26
CA ASP A 267 -27.81 6.39 -22.63
C ASP A 267 -28.15 7.86 -22.97
N SER A 268 -27.94 8.87 -22.12
CA SER A 268 -28.28 10.25 -22.53
C SER A 268 -27.36 11.36 -22.03
N ASP A 269 -26.14 11.47 -22.57
CA ASP A 269 -25.49 12.78 -22.86
C ASP A 269 -24.10 12.57 -23.48
N GLU A 270 -24.03 12.32 -24.79
CA GLU A 270 -22.78 12.25 -25.56
C GLU A 270 -22.20 13.63 -25.94
N PHE A 271 -22.88 14.74 -25.61
CA PHE A 271 -22.53 16.07 -26.16
C PHE A 271 -21.82 17.04 -25.21
N SER A 272 -21.54 16.66 -23.96
CA SER A 272 -20.80 17.50 -22.99
C SER A 272 -19.33 17.08 -22.78
N ASN A 273 -18.84 16.05 -23.49
CA ASN A 273 -17.51 15.46 -23.30
C ASN A 273 -16.41 15.98 -24.26
N GLY A 274 -16.51 17.22 -24.75
CA GLY A 274 -15.57 17.78 -25.75
C GLY A 274 -14.11 18.03 -25.29
N ILE A 275 -13.73 17.68 -24.05
CA ILE A 275 -12.35 17.81 -23.53
C ILE A 275 -11.88 16.50 -22.83
N CYS A 276 -12.74 15.49 -22.69
CA CYS A 276 -12.44 14.28 -21.91
C CYS A 276 -12.38 13.04 -22.82
N ASP A 277 -11.39 13.00 -23.70
CA ASP A 277 -11.19 11.90 -24.65
C ASP A 277 -10.37 10.72 -24.05
N ASP A 278 -10.31 10.60 -22.71
CA ASP A 278 -9.41 9.66 -22.03
C ASP A 278 -10.13 8.76 -20.99
N ALA A 279 -11.38 8.40 -21.29
CA ALA A 279 -12.22 7.55 -20.44
C ALA A 279 -11.64 6.15 -20.17
N LEU A 280 -10.64 5.69 -20.95
CA LEU A 280 -9.91 4.44 -20.73
C LEU A 280 -8.72 4.60 -19.77
N VAL A 281 -8.14 5.80 -19.65
CA VAL A 281 -7.02 6.10 -18.74
C VAL A 281 -7.53 6.49 -17.35
N HIS A 282 -8.69 7.13 -17.28
CA HIS A 282 -9.30 7.53 -16.03
C HIS A 282 -10.10 6.39 -15.39
N LEU A 283 -9.48 5.72 -14.41
CA LEU A 283 -10.18 4.85 -13.46
C LEU A 283 -11.47 5.55 -12.98
N PRO A 284 -12.64 4.88 -13.07
CA PRO A 284 -13.91 5.53 -12.80
C PRO A 284 -13.94 6.06 -11.36
N PRO A 285 -14.48 7.28 -11.14
CA PRO A 285 -14.55 7.93 -9.81
C PRO A 285 -15.15 7.04 -8.72
N SER A 286 -16.01 6.10 -9.14
CA SER A 286 -16.73 5.17 -8.29
C SER A 286 -15.94 3.94 -7.86
N LYS A 287 -14.80 3.64 -8.49
CA LYS A 287 -13.96 2.48 -8.16
C LYS A 287 -12.68 2.84 -7.44
N VAL A 288 -12.13 4.04 -7.67
CA VAL A 288 -10.84 4.43 -7.09
C VAL A 288 -10.96 5.81 -6.43
N PRO A 289 -10.73 5.92 -5.11
CA PRO A 289 -10.73 7.20 -4.42
C PRO A 289 -9.66 8.14 -4.98
N ARG A 290 -9.96 9.43 -4.91
CA ARG A 290 -9.08 10.49 -5.36
C ARG A 290 -8.66 11.35 -4.18
N LEU A 291 -7.41 11.80 -4.24
CA LEU A 291 -6.83 12.68 -3.27
C LEU A 291 -6.21 13.87 -3.98
N HIS A 292 -6.77 15.05 -3.77
CA HIS A 292 -6.18 16.29 -4.22
C HIS A 292 -5.11 16.72 -3.22
N CYS A 293 -3.85 16.41 -3.54
CA CYS A 293 -2.73 16.59 -2.63
C CYS A 293 -2.43 18.08 -2.42
N LEU A 294 -2.38 18.48 -1.16
CA LEU A 294 -1.96 19.80 -0.71
C LEU A 294 -0.49 19.77 -0.27
N ILE A 295 -0.13 18.76 0.52
CA ILE A 295 1.20 18.59 1.10
C ILE A 295 1.58 17.12 0.99
N HIS A 296 2.82 16.82 0.61
CA HIS A 296 3.35 15.46 0.60
C HIS A 296 4.72 15.38 1.25
N ARG A 297 5.01 14.24 1.88
CA ARG A 297 6.29 13.95 2.53
C ARG A 297 6.74 12.52 2.19
N LYS A 298 7.99 12.37 1.76
CA LYS A 298 8.60 11.05 1.54
C LYS A 298 8.78 10.34 2.88
N LEU A 299 8.35 9.08 2.96
CA LEU A 299 8.45 8.26 4.16
C LEU A 299 9.64 7.29 4.06
N GLY A 300 10.36 7.15 5.17
CA GLY A 300 11.34 6.10 5.41
C GLY A 300 10.87 5.12 6.49
N ALA A 301 11.72 4.14 6.81
CA ALA A 301 11.41 3.11 7.81
C ALA A 301 11.07 3.68 9.20
N HIS A 302 11.65 4.85 9.54
CA HIS A 302 11.42 5.54 10.82
C HIS A 302 10.03 6.10 10.98
N ASP A 303 9.38 6.52 9.90
CA ASP A 303 8.07 7.16 9.96
C ASP A 303 6.92 6.19 10.31
N PHE A 304 7.22 4.89 10.29
CA PHE A 304 6.30 3.82 10.68
C PHE A 304 6.46 3.40 12.15
N LEU A 305 7.49 3.90 12.84
CA LEU A 305 7.64 3.67 14.27
C LEU A 305 6.61 4.48 15.06
N LEU A 306 6.24 3.98 16.23
CA LEU A 306 5.44 4.74 17.18
C LEU A 306 6.27 5.90 17.74
N SER A 307 5.73 7.11 17.65
CA SER A 307 6.40 8.36 18.03
C SER A 307 6.87 8.39 19.50
N THR A 308 6.27 7.57 20.36
CA THR A 308 6.61 7.44 21.78
C THR A 308 7.93 6.71 22.06
N TYR A 309 8.54 6.05 21.07
CA TYR A 309 9.72 5.19 21.24
C TYR A 309 10.99 5.68 20.54
N VAL A 310 11.05 6.95 20.16
CA VAL A 310 12.30 7.54 19.64
C VAL A 310 13.24 7.79 20.81
N ILE A 311 14.11 6.82 21.11
CA ILE A 311 15.10 6.92 22.16
C ILE A 311 16.36 7.60 21.60
N GLU A 312 17.04 8.42 22.41
CA GLU A 312 18.37 8.90 22.04
C GLU A 312 19.35 7.72 21.92
N PRO A 313 20.18 7.67 20.86
CA PRO A 313 21.05 6.53 20.57
C PRO A 313 22.26 6.49 21.52
N LEU A 314 22.05 6.15 22.80
CA LEU A 314 23.14 5.94 23.74
C LEU A 314 23.82 4.57 23.47
N PRO A 315 25.16 4.49 23.36
CA PRO A 315 25.85 3.25 22.96
C PRO A 315 25.57 2.03 23.85
N SER A 316 25.41 2.23 25.16
CA SER A 316 25.09 1.15 26.11
C SER A 316 23.70 0.56 25.87
N LEU A 317 22.73 1.41 25.55
CA LEU A 317 21.37 0.99 25.22
C LEU A 317 21.34 0.23 23.90
N ILE A 318 22.01 0.75 22.86
CA ILE A 318 22.13 0.09 21.55
C ILE A 318 22.71 -1.32 21.71
N LYS A 319 23.74 -1.47 22.55
CA LYS A 319 24.34 -2.77 22.85
C LYS A 319 23.34 -3.72 23.54
N GLY A 320 22.63 -3.24 24.56
CA GLY A 320 21.63 -4.05 25.26
C GLY A 320 20.49 -4.52 24.34
N VAL A 321 19.96 -3.61 23.50
CA VAL A 321 18.89 -3.93 22.54
C VAL A 321 19.39 -4.90 21.47
N ARG A 322 20.62 -4.73 20.97
CA ARG A 322 21.26 -5.68 20.04
C ARG A 322 21.36 -7.08 20.63
N GLU A 323 21.84 -7.20 21.87
CA GLU A 323 22.00 -8.49 22.56
C GLU A 323 20.64 -9.16 22.81
N ALA A 324 19.62 -8.37 23.15
CA ALA A 324 18.25 -8.86 23.29
C ALA A 324 17.67 -9.38 21.97
N LEU A 325 17.79 -8.60 20.89
CA LEU A 325 17.34 -9.01 19.56
C LEU A 325 18.08 -10.25 19.06
N LEU A 326 19.39 -10.31 19.26
CA LEU A 326 20.19 -11.46 18.84
C LEU A 326 19.78 -12.73 19.61
N ARG A 327 19.51 -12.62 20.92
CA ARG A 327 19.01 -13.74 21.72
C ARG A 327 17.66 -14.23 21.22
N HIS A 328 16.76 -13.31 20.87
CA HIS A 328 15.46 -13.65 20.29
C HIS A 328 15.60 -14.38 18.95
N LEU A 329 16.41 -13.87 18.02
CA LEU A 329 16.68 -14.53 16.74
C LEU A 329 17.35 -15.90 16.92
N THR A 330 18.28 -16.03 17.89
CA THR A 330 18.94 -17.31 18.22
C THR A 330 17.92 -18.34 18.72
N ALA A 331 16.95 -17.92 19.54
CA ALA A 331 15.89 -18.80 20.01
C ALA A 331 14.97 -19.26 18.87
N ILE A 332 14.60 -18.37 17.95
CA ILE A 332 13.79 -18.70 16.76
C ILE A 332 14.54 -19.69 15.85
N LEU A 333 15.85 -19.51 15.69
CA LEU A 333 16.69 -20.35 14.84
C LEU A 333 17.22 -21.60 15.56
N GLY A 334 16.51 -22.09 16.58
CA GLY A 334 16.85 -23.36 17.23
C GLY A 334 18.20 -23.39 17.93
N ASN A 335 18.60 -22.27 18.53
CA ASN A 335 19.91 -22.03 19.18
C ASN A 335 21.11 -21.96 18.21
N ASP A 336 20.87 -21.75 16.91
CA ASP A 336 21.92 -21.45 15.94
C ASP A 336 22.33 -19.97 16.02
N GLY A 337 23.31 -19.69 16.88
CA GLY A 337 23.81 -18.33 17.10
C GLY A 337 24.52 -17.72 15.88
N VAL A 338 25.08 -18.54 14.98
CA VAL A 338 25.74 -18.04 13.76
C VAL A 338 24.69 -17.60 12.76
N ALA A 339 23.66 -18.42 12.53
CA ALA A 339 22.54 -18.04 11.69
C ALA A 339 21.85 -16.76 12.19
N ALA A 340 21.65 -16.64 13.50
CA ALA A 340 21.06 -15.44 14.09
C ALA A 340 21.89 -14.16 13.86
N GLN A 341 23.23 -14.24 13.96
CA GLN A 341 24.10 -13.12 13.66
C GLN A 341 24.06 -12.74 12.17
N CYS A 342 24.07 -13.72 11.27
CA CYS A 342 23.97 -13.48 9.83
C CYS A 342 22.63 -12.87 9.45
N VAL A 343 21.52 -13.35 10.03
CA VAL A 343 20.19 -12.75 9.85
C VAL A 343 20.17 -11.32 10.36
N LEU A 344 20.73 -11.03 11.55
CA LEU A 344 20.79 -9.66 12.06
C LEU A 344 21.58 -8.72 11.14
N LEU A 345 22.74 -9.16 10.63
CA LEU A 345 23.53 -8.40 9.66
C LEU A 345 22.76 -8.18 8.35
N HIS A 346 22.06 -9.22 7.88
CA HIS A 346 21.18 -9.13 6.72
C HIS A 346 20.10 -8.07 6.92
N LEU A 347 19.42 -8.04 8.07
CA LEU A 347 18.39 -7.06 8.39
C LEU A 347 18.91 -5.63 8.53
N LEU A 348 20.19 -5.46 8.90
CA LEU A 348 20.86 -4.17 8.96
C LEU A 348 21.44 -3.71 7.61
N SER A 349 21.52 -4.60 6.63
CA SER A 349 22.08 -4.28 5.31
C SER A 349 21.18 -3.32 4.53
N ARG A 350 21.77 -2.43 3.74
CA ARG A 350 21.05 -1.51 2.84
C ARG A 350 21.95 -1.05 1.72
N VAL A 351 21.38 -0.72 0.57
CA VAL A 351 22.14 -0.04 -0.48
C VAL A 351 22.42 1.41 -0.05
N HIS A 352 23.63 1.69 0.43
CA HIS A 352 24.01 3.03 0.92
C HIS A 352 24.74 3.86 -0.14
N ALA A 353 25.32 3.22 -1.16
CA ALA A 353 26.01 3.89 -2.26
C ALA A 353 25.88 3.07 -3.54
N ARG A 354 25.94 3.77 -4.67
CA ARG A 354 26.05 3.17 -6.00
C ARG A 354 27.28 3.72 -6.68
N VAL A 355 28.24 2.85 -6.97
CA VAL A 355 29.51 3.20 -7.64
C VAL A 355 29.55 2.42 -8.95
N ASP A 356 29.70 3.11 -10.08
CA ASP A 356 29.73 2.48 -11.41
C ASP A 356 28.57 1.52 -11.68
N SER A 357 27.36 1.88 -11.23
CA SER A 357 26.12 1.08 -11.29
C SER A 357 26.02 -0.12 -10.33
N PHE A 358 27.06 -0.44 -9.56
CA PHE A 358 27.03 -1.50 -8.54
C PHE A 358 26.40 -1.01 -7.24
N ALA A 359 25.53 -1.83 -6.66
CA ALA A 359 24.91 -1.55 -5.37
C ALA A 359 25.82 -1.99 -4.21
N VAL A 360 26.25 -1.03 -3.39
CA VAL A 360 27.13 -1.28 -2.25
C VAL A 360 26.33 -1.24 -0.94
N GLY A 361 26.57 -2.21 -0.06
CA GLY A 361 25.98 -2.29 1.28
C GLY A 361 24.83 -3.31 1.44
N LYS A 362 24.40 -3.94 0.34
CA LYS A 362 23.45 -5.07 0.37
C LYS A 362 24.12 -6.31 0.97
N LEU A 363 23.33 -7.18 1.61
CA LEU A 363 23.75 -8.52 2.00
C LEU A 363 22.60 -9.49 1.75
N SER A 364 22.66 -10.24 0.65
CA SER A 364 21.74 -11.35 0.42
C SER A 364 22.20 -12.60 1.16
N LEU A 365 21.26 -13.27 1.83
CA LEU A 365 21.55 -14.43 2.68
C LEU A 365 20.78 -15.65 2.15
N ASN A 366 21.49 -16.74 1.90
CA ASN A 366 20.90 -18.05 1.66
C ASN A 366 21.16 -18.96 2.85
N LEU A 367 20.09 -19.37 3.53
CA LEU A 367 20.16 -20.41 4.55
C LEU A 367 19.85 -21.77 3.91
N VAL A 368 20.84 -22.66 3.93
CA VAL A 368 20.74 -24.00 3.31
C VAL A 368 20.49 -25.08 4.35
N GLY A 369 19.97 -26.24 3.92
CA GLY A 369 19.64 -27.36 4.79
C GLY A 369 18.20 -27.34 5.30
N PHE A 370 17.33 -26.54 4.67
CA PHE A 370 15.90 -26.54 4.96
C PHE A 370 15.21 -27.69 4.21
N SER A 371 14.80 -28.73 4.93
CA SER A 371 13.82 -29.71 4.45
C SER A 371 12.38 -29.19 4.59
N SER A 372 11.43 -29.81 3.90
CA SER A 372 9.99 -29.47 4.01
C SER A 372 9.47 -29.42 5.46
N GLU A 373 9.98 -30.29 6.33
CA GLU A 373 9.63 -30.33 7.76
C GLU A 373 10.22 -29.12 8.52
N THR A 374 11.49 -28.81 8.28
CA THR A 374 12.17 -27.69 8.96
C THR A 374 11.66 -26.32 8.51
N VAL A 375 11.26 -26.15 7.24
CA VAL A 375 10.61 -24.91 6.75
C VAL A 375 9.30 -24.68 7.48
N SER A 376 8.50 -25.74 7.63
CA SER A 376 7.19 -25.65 8.28
C SER A 376 7.28 -25.18 9.74
N ILE A 377 8.40 -25.50 10.41
CA ILE A 377 8.67 -25.12 11.81
C ILE A 377 9.44 -23.80 11.86
N PHE A 378 10.71 -23.82 11.44
CA PHE A 378 11.64 -22.70 11.59
C PHE A 378 11.45 -21.62 10.53
N GLY A 379 11.14 -22.00 9.29
CA GLY A 379 10.89 -21.05 8.19
C GLY A 379 9.67 -20.17 8.49
N ASN A 380 8.55 -20.78 8.86
CA ASN A 380 7.33 -20.04 9.26
C ASN A 380 7.56 -19.17 10.49
N GLN A 381 8.25 -19.67 11.52
CA GLN A 381 8.58 -18.88 12.70
C GLN A 381 9.47 -17.68 12.36
N LEU A 382 10.45 -17.86 11.47
CA LEU A 382 11.31 -16.79 11.00
C LEU A 382 10.51 -15.74 10.21
N ILE A 383 9.66 -16.17 9.26
CA ILE A 383 8.79 -15.26 8.49
C ILE A 383 7.91 -14.43 9.44
N LEU A 384 7.26 -15.07 10.43
CA LEU A 384 6.44 -14.38 11.42
C LEU A 384 7.25 -13.39 12.27
N ALA A 385 8.45 -13.77 12.70
CA ALA A 385 9.33 -12.88 13.45
C ALA A 385 9.74 -11.66 12.63
N LEU A 386 10.08 -11.86 11.35
CA LEU A 386 10.43 -10.78 10.42
C LEU A 386 9.25 -9.85 10.14
N GLN A 387 8.04 -10.39 9.98
CA GLN A 387 6.80 -9.61 9.87
C GLN A 387 6.55 -8.74 11.11
N ASN A 388 6.89 -9.25 12.29
CA ASN A 388 6.78 -8.50 13.54
C ASN A 388 7.89 -7.45 13.74
N LEU A 389 9.04 -7.58 13.08
CA LEU A 389 10.19 -6.69 13.25
C LEU A 389 10.27 -5.59 12.18
N LEU A 390 9.83 -5.86 10.96
CA LEU A 390 10.02 -4.97 9.80
C LEU A 390 8.71 -4.29 9.40
N PRO A 391 8.76 -3.09 8.78
CA PRO A 391 7.55 -2.42 8.31
C PRO A 391 6.95 -3.11 7.07
N PHE A 392 7.82 -3.61 6.19
CA PHE A 392 7.45 -4.27 4.93
C PHE A 392 8.17 -5.61 4.81
N SER A 393 7.42 -6.70 4.66
CA SER A 393 7.97 -8.02 4.37
C SER A 393 7.03 -8.85 3.51
N GLN A 394 7.60 -9.59 2.58
CA GLN A 394 6.88 -10.50 1.69
C GLN A 394 7.58 -11.86 1.64
N SER A 395 6.80 -12.92 1.52
CA SER A 395 7.29 -14.26 1.24
C SER A 395 6.83 -14.70 -0.14
N MET A 396 7.74 -15.30 -0.92
CA MET A 396 7.50 -15.75 -2.28
C MET A 396 7.92 -17.23 -2.40
N PRO A 397 6.98 -18.15 -2.69
CA PRO A 397 7.32 -19.54 -2.97
C PRO A 397 7.91 -19.66 -4.37
N LEU A 398 9.16 -20.10 -4.48
CA LEU A 398 9.84 -20.30 -5.75
C LEU A 398 9.65 -21.74 -6.23
N THR A 399 8.46 -22.04 -6.75
CA THR A 399 8.18 -23.31 -7.45
C THR A 399 8.45 -23.15 -8.95
N LEU A 400 8.63 -24.27 -9.67
CA LEU A 400 8.78 -24.25 -11.13
C LEU A 400 7.54 -23.67 -11.83
N GLU A 401 6.35 -24.00 -11.33
CA GLU A 401 5.08 -23.47 -11.83
C GLU A 401 5.00 -21.96 -11.61
N TYR A 402 5.30 -21.49 -10.41
CA TYR A 402 5.30 -20.07 -10.09
C TYR A 402 6.30 -19.31 -10.95
N LEU A 403 7.52 -19.82 -11.11
CA LEU A 403 8.54 -19.20 -11.95
C LEU A 403 8.08 -19.07 -13.42
N ASN A 404 7.35 -20.06 -13.94
CA ASN A 404 6.91 -20.09 -15.34
C ASN A 404 5.59 -19.32 -15.62
N THR A 405 4.85 -18.92 -14.57
CA THR A 405 3.51 -18.32 -14.69
C THR A 405 3.41 -16.92 -14.08
N ALA A 406 4.19 -16.62 -13.05
CA ALA A 406 4.09 -15.37 -12.31
C ALA A 406 4.58 -14.17 -13.13
N THR A 407 3.95 -13.02 -12.91
CA THR A 407 4.41 -11.73 -13.43
C THR A 407 5.30 -11.06 -12.39
N LEU A 408 6.61 -11.34 -12.41
CA LEU A 408 7.54 -10.78 -11.42
C LEU A 408 7.91 -9.33 -11.71
N GLY A 409 8.17 -9.01 -12.98
CA GLY A 409 8.54 -7.67 -13.43
C GLY A 409 7.32 -6.83 -13.83
N PRO A 410 7.34 -5.50 -13.62
CA PRO A 410 6.28 -4.63 -14.10
C PRO A 410 6.27 -4.52 -15.63
N ARG A 411 5.09 -4.38 -16.21
CA ARG A 411 4.90 -4.27 -17.66
C ARG A 411 3.91 -3.18 -18.04
N LYS A 412 4.24 -2.32 -19.00
CA LYS A 412 3.32 -1.35 -19.58
C LYS A 412 2.30 -2.08 -20.45
N ASP A 413 1.02 -1.92 -20.12
CA ASP A 413 -0.08 -2.30 -20.98
C ASP A 413 -0.55 -1.08 -21.76
N TYR A 414 -0.32 -1.08 -23.07
CA TYR A 414 -0.71 0.02 -23.96
C TYR A 414 -2.22 0.07 -24.23
N LYS A 415 -2.97 -1.02 -24.01
CA LYS A 415 -4.43 -1.02 -24.19
C LYS A 415 -5.11 -0.20 -23.11
N THR A 416 -4.65 -0.33 -21.87
CA THR A 416 -5.13 0.44 -20.72
C THR A 416 -4.29 1.68 -20.45
N ASN A 417 -3.15 1.82 -21.14
CA ASN A 417 -2.10 2.81 -20.88
C ASN A 417 -1.63 2.80 -19.40
N ARG A 418 -1.58 1.62 -18.77
CA ARG A 418 -1.21 1.44 -17.36
C ARG A 418 0.06 0.64 -17.20
N LEU A 419 0.83 0.95 -16.17
CA LEU A 419 1.89 0.07 -15.71
C LEU A 419 1.27 -1.02 -14.84
N VAL A 420 1.18 -2.23 -15.39
CA VAL A 420 0.77 -3.43 -14.64
C VAL A 420 1.90 -3.80 -13.69
N SER A 421 1.58 -3.83 -12.39
CA SER A 421 2.56 -4.10 -11.36
C SER A 421 3.00 -5.56 -11.37
N GLY A 422 4.31 -5.77 -11.22
CA GLY A 422 4.87 -7.09 -10.95
C GLY A 422 5.17 -7.27 -9.47
N VAL A 423 5.33 -8.52 -9.03
CA VAL A 423 5.62 -8.87 -7.62
C VAL A 423 6.88 -8.17 -7.10
N LEU A 424 7.86 -7.90 -7.96
CA LEU A 424 9.12 -7.25 -7.59
C LEU A 424 9.05 -5.71 -7.60
N GLN A 425 7.87 -5.12 -7.85
CA GLN A 425 7.63 -3.69 -7.65
C GLN A 425 7.44 -3.39 -6.17
N LEU A 426 8.56 -3.34 -5.45
CA LEU A 426 8.59 -3.20 -3.99
C LEU A 426 9.12 -1.83 -3.58
N ALA A 427 8.65 -1.37 -2.42
CA ALA A 427 9.17 -0.17 -1.80
C ALA A 427 10.61 -0.37 -1.32
N GLN A 428 11.37 0.72 -1.25
CA GLN A 428 12.71 0.72 -0.67
C GLN A 428 12.70 0.19 0.77
N GLY A 429 13.64 -0.70 1.07
CA GLY A 429 13.83 -1.32 2.38
C GLY A 429 12.96 -2.56 2.62
N THR A 430 12.14 -2.99 1.65
CA THR A 430 11.31 -4.19 1.77
C THR A 430 12.15 -5.44 1.96
N HIS A 431 11.72 -6.33 2.86
CA HIS A 431 12.32 -7.65 3.00
C HIS A 431 11.54 -8.69 2.19
N LEU A 432 12.26 -9.48 1.39
CA LEU A 432 11.73 -10.54 0.55
C LEU A 432 12.35 -11.88 0.98
N THR A 433 11.52 -12.77 1.52
CA THR A 433 11.89 -14.16 1.78
C THR A 433 11.50 -15.01 0.57
N ILE A 434 12.47 -15.71 -0.03
CA ILE A 434 12.27 -16.62 -1.15
C ILE A 434 12.38 -18.05 -0.63
N ASP A 435 11.30 -18.81 -0.73
CA ASP A 435 11.30 -20.24 -0.39
C ASP A 435 11.62 -21.07 -1.65
N GLU A 436 12.86 -21.54 -1.75
CA GLU A 436 13.35 -22.40 -2.84
C GLU A 436 13.22 -23.90 -2.49
N THR A 437 12.75 -24.27 -1.30
CA THR A 437 12.70 -25.69 -0.88
C THR A 437 11.77 -26.55 -1.71
N GLN A 438 10.81 -25.93 -2.39
CA GLN A 438 9.86 -26.61 -3.28
C GLN A 438 10.29 -26.59 -4.75
N LEU A 439 11.44 -25.99 -5.07
CA LEU A 439 11.95 -25.91 -6.44
C LEU A 439 12.51 -27.27 -6.88
N LYS A 440 11.88 -27.88 -7.88
CA LYS A 440 12.32 -29.14 -8.47
C LYS A 440 12.96 -28.92 -9.83
N ALA A 441 13.86 -29.83 -10.22
CA ALA A 441 14.41 -29.84 -11.57
C ALA A 441 13.29 -30.04 -12.61
N GLY A 442 13.29 -29.21 -13.65
CA GLY A 442 12.32 -29.26 -14.74
C GLY A 442 12.58 -28.20 -15.78
N THR A 443 11.72 -28.13 -16.79
CA THR A 443 11.89 -27.21 -17.92
C THR A 443 11.36 -25.82 -17.57
N ILE A 444 12.24 -24.83 -17.67
CA ILE A 444 11.89 -23.41 -17.54
C ILE A 444 11.49 -22.90 -18.92
N ASN A 445 10.31 -22.26 -19.02
CA ASN A 445 9.84 -21.65 -20.27
C ASN A 445 10.46 -20.25 -20.46
N SER A 446 10.12 -19.55 -21.54
CA SER A 446 10.63 -18.20 -21.81
C SER A 446 10.30 -17.20 -20.69
N ILE A 447 9.12 -17.30 -20.09
CA ILE A 447 8.68 -16.47 -18.95
C ILE A 447 9.56 -16.75 -17.73
N GLY A 448 9.79 -18.02 -17.42
CA GLY A 448 10.62 -18.45 -16.29
C GLY A 448 12.08 -18.05 -16.46
N VAL A 449 12.62 -18.04 -17.68
CA VAL A 449 13.98 -17.52 -17.97
C VAL A 449 14.03 -16.02 -17.71
N ALA A 450 13.02 -15.25 -18.16
CA ALA A 450 12.93 -13.82 -17.89
C ALA A 450 12.80 -13.52 -16.39
N ASN A 451 11.96 -14.28 -15.68
CA ASN A 451 11.78 -14.17 -14.24
C ASN A 451 13.06 -14.52 -13.46
N SER A 452 13.79 -15.56 -13.88
CA SER A 452 15.09 -15.91 -13.30
C SER A 452 16.11 -14.79 -13.48
N HIS A 453 16.13 -14.15 -14.65
CA HIS A 453 16.99 -13.01 -14.93
C HIS A 453 16.63 -11.80 -14.03
N LEU A 454 15.35 -11.49 -13.87
CA LEU A 454 14.89 -10.42 -12.98
C LEU A 454 15.32 -10.65 -11.53
N LEU A 455 15.14 -11.87 -11.01
CA LEU A 455 15.56 -12.22 -9.65
C LEU A 455 17.07 -12.10 -9.48
N LYS A 456 17.85 -12.56 -10.46
CA LYS A 456 19.31 -12.43 -10.45
C LYS A 456 19.75 -10.97 -10.49
N ASN A 457 19.16 -10.15 -11.37
CA ASN A 457 19.48 -8.73 -11.48
C ASN A 457 19.14 -7.97 -10.19
N LEU A 458 18.01 -8.29 -9.55
CA LEU A 458 17.64 -7.74 -8.25
C LEU A 458 18.65 -8.14 -7.16
N LEU A 459 19.07 -9.41 -7.13
CA LEU A 459 20.01 -9.92 -6.14
C LEU A 459 21.41 -9.29 -6.28
N GLU A 460 21.93 -9.19 -7.50
CA GLU A 460 23.30 -8.72 -7.80
C GLU A 460 23.40 -7.19 -7.90
N ASN A 461 22.49 -6.55 -8.63
CA ASN A 461 22.59 -5.12 -8.96
C ASN A 461 21.58 -4.25 -8.22
N GLN A 462 20.63 -4.86 -7.50
CA GLN A 462 19.54 -4.15 -6.84
C GLN A 462 18.81 -3.26 -7.85
N LYS A 463 18.42 -3.86 -8.98
CA LYS A 463 17.67 -3.24 -10.06
C LYS A 463 16.56 -4.18 -10.51
N VAL A 464 15.45 -3.62 -10.97
CA VAL A 464 14.33 -4.35 -11.57
C VAL A 464 14.07 -3.76 -12.94
N ASP A 465 13.97 -4.62 -13.95
CA ASP A 465 13.72 -4.19 -15.33
C ASP A 465 12.20 -4.04 -15.54
N TYR A 466 11.79 -2.87 -15.98
CA TYR A 466 10.40 -2.55 -16.30
C TYR A 466 10.22 -2.69 -17.80
N ASP A 467 9.28 -3.53 -18.20
CA ASP A 467 9.04 -3.84 -19.61
C ASP A 467 8.02 -2.87 -20.21
N PHE A 468 8.47 -1.99 -21.11
CA PHE A 468 7.62 -1.07 -21.87
C PHE A 468 7.34 -1.61 -23.29
N GLU A 469 7.36 -2.93 -23.49
CA GLU A 469 7.15 -3.66 -24.76
C GLU A 469 8.26 -3.44 -25.80
N TYR A 470 8.62 -2.17 -26.07
CA TYR A 470 9.65 -1.78 -27.04
C TYR A 470 11.03 -1.60 -26.42
N TYR A 471 11.08 -1.30 -25.12
CA TYR A 471 12.33 -1.14 -24.39
C TYR A 471 12.16 -1.57 -22.93
N LYS A 472 13.30 -1.87 -22.29
CA LYS A 472 13.35 -2.14 -20.85
C LYS A 472 13.99 -0.98 -20.13
N MET A 473 13.40 -0.58 -19.02
CA MET A 473 13.92 0.48 -18.16
C MET A 473 14.38 -0.10 -16.83
N GLU A 474 15.67 0.03 -16.52
CA GLU A 474 16.21 -0.47 -15.25
C GLU A 474 15.89 0.52 -14.12
N MET A 475 15.02 0.12 -13.18
CA MET A 475 14.73 0.90 -11.99
C MET A 475 15.60 0.43 -10.82
N ALA A 476 16.22 1.38 -10.13
CA ALA A 476 16.97 1.09 -8.91
C ALA A 476 16.01 0.62 -7.80
N ALA A 477 16.41 -0.45 -7.10
CA ALA A 477 15.71 -1.03 -5.97
C ALA A 477 16.63 -1.09 -4.72
N ASP A 478 16.06 -1.36 -3.55
CA ASP A 478 16.79 -1.62 -2.32
C ASP A 478 15.94 -2.62 -1.51
N VAL A 479 16.11 -3.90 -1.81
CA VAL A 479 15.32 -5.02 -1.29
C VAL A 479 16.26 -6.00 -0.60
N GLN A 480 15.90 -6.39 0.63
CA GLN A 480 16.64 -7.38 1.41
C GLN A 480 16.15 -8.77 1.05
N ILE A 481 17.02 -9.59 0.45
CA ILE A 481 16.65 -10.94 0.02
C ILE A 481 17.21 -12.00 0.96
N LEU A 482 16.32 -12.79 1.55
CA LEU A 482 16.62 -14.01 2.31
C LEU A 482 16.11 -15.21 1.52
N ILE A 483 16.94 -16.22 1.32
CA ILE A 483 16.60 -17.45 0.59
C ILE A 483 16.62 -18.61 1.59
N LEU A 484 15.56 -19.41 1.57
CA LEU A 484 15.47 -20.68 2.29
C LEU A 484 15.55 -21.79 1.25
N SER A 485 16.53 -22.68 1.38
CA SER A 485 16.78 -23.71 0.37
C SER A 485 17.28 -25.02 0.97
N GLU A 486 17.09 -26.12 0.24
CA GLU A 486 17.66 -27.42 0.63
C GLU A 486 19.19 -27.43 0.51
N GLY A 487 19.72 -26.74 -0.51
CA GLY A 487 21.15 -26.66 -0.82
C GLY A 487 21.53 -25.32 -1.43
N LYS A 488 22.76 -25.19 -1.94
CA LYS A 488 23.17 -23.96 -2.61
C LYS A 488 22.29 -23.70 -3.84
N SER A 489 21.61 -22.55 -3.86
CA SER A 489 20.80 -22.11 -4.99
C SER A 489 21.65 -21.96 -6.26
N ASN A 490 21.15 -22.50 -7.36
CA ASN A 490 21.76 -22.33 -8.69
C ASN A 490 21.19 -21.12 -9.43
N ILE A 491 19.98 -20.68 -9.07
CA ILE A 491 19.28 -19.56 -9.70
C ILE A 491 19.65 -18.24 -9.01
N LEU A 492 19.82 -18.27 -7.69
CA LEU A 492 20.01 -17.09 -6.85
C LEU A 492 21.41 -17.08 -6.22
N PRO A 493 22.38 -16.36 -6.82
CA PRO A 493 23.74 -16.27 -6.31
C PRO A 493 23.82 -15.35 -5.08
N ALA A 494 23.42 -15.85 -3.91
CA ALA A 494 23.47 -15.09 -2.67
C ALA A 494 24.91 -14.75 -2.24
N ASP A 495 25.08 -13.58 -1.62
CA ASP A 495 26.38 -13.08 -1.14
C ASP A 495 26.94 -13.98 -0.02
N LEU A 496 26.07 -14.49 0.85
CA LEU A 496 26.41 -15.42 1.93
C LEU A 496 25.52 -16.66 1.85
N VAL A 497 26.16 -17.84 1.84
CA VAL A 497 25.48 -19.15 1.91
C VAL A 497 25.87 -19.81 3.23
N LEU A 498 24.89 -20.02 4.11
CA LEU A 498 25.10 -20.54 5.46
C LEU A 498 24.31 -21.84 5.68
N PRO A 499 24.98 -22.95 6.04
CA PRO A 499 24.30 -24.17 6.49
C PRO A 499 23.58 -23.96 7.83
N PHE A 500 22.26 -24.08 7.82
CA PHE A 500 21.43 -23.96 9.01
C PHE A 500 21.53 -25.22 9.86
N ARG A 501 21.84 -25.07 11.16
CA ARG A 501 22.08 -26.19 12.09
C ARG A 501 21.32 -25.98 13.40
N PRO A 502 20.00 -26.18 13.42
CA PRO A 502 19.23 -26.09 14.65
C PRO A 502 19.65 -27.18 15.62
N SER A 503 19.90 -26.80 16.87
CA SER A 503 20.26 -27.72 17.97
C SER A 503 19.07 -28.07 18.85
N VAL A 504 18.04 -27.21 18.88
CA VAL A 504 16.85 -27.37 19.72
C VAL A 504 15.62 -26.96 18.92
N VAL A 505 14.53 -27.71 19.06
CA VAL A 505 13.19 -27.29 18.61
C VAL A 505 12.53 -26.57 19.78
N ALA A 506 12.62 -25.23 19.80
CA ALA A 506 12.05 -24.42 20.88
C ALA A 506 10.61 -24.01 20.55
N SER A 507 9.74 -23.95 21.57
CA SER A 507 8.49 -23.20 21.49
C SER A 507 8.80 -21.72 21.65
N VAL A 508 8.60 -20.93 20.60
CA VAL A 508 8.92 -19.49 20.60
C VAL A 508 7.98 -18.74 21.52
N VAL A 509 8.57 -17.94 22.43
CA VAL A 509 7.87 -16.86 23.12
C VAL A 509 8.09 -15.61 22.27
N ASN A 510 7.01 -15.04 21.73
CA ASN A 510 7.08 -13.73 21.07
C ASN A 510 7.60 -12.70 22.07
N GLY A 511 8.49 -11.81 21.63
CA GLY A 511 8.95 -10.70 22.46
C GLY A 511 7.77 -9.86 22.95
N THR A 512 7.93 -9.18 24.09
CA THR A 512 6.89 -8.27 24.58
C THR A 512 6.69 -7.10 23.60
N ALA A 513 5.58 -6.38 23.72
CA ALA A 513 5.30 -5.24 22.85
C ALA A 513 6.41 -4.17 22.93
N GLU A 514 6.96 -3.95 24.12
CA GLU A 514 8.04 -3.01 24.39
C GLU A 514 9.37 -3.47 23.79
N GLU A 515 9.68 -4.77 23.88
CA GLU A 515 10.87 -5.36 23.26
C GLU A 515 10.82 -5.23 21.74
N LEU A 516 9.66 -5.56 21.13
CA LEU A 516 9.45 -5.43 19.69
C LEU A 516 9.62 -3.98 19.23
N GLN A 517 9.09 -3.01 19.97
CA GLN A 517 9.27 -1.59 19.65
C GLN A 517 10.74 -1.17 19.75
N ALA A 518 11.48 -1.60 20.78
CA ALA A 518 12.90 -1.33 20.90
C ALA A 518 13.71 -1.96 19.75
N TRP A 519 13.38 -3.19 19.33
CA TRP A 519 14.04 -3.87 18.21
C TRP A 519 13.74 -3.18 16.87
N ARG A 520 12.50 -2.76 16.63
CA ARG A 520 12.11 -1.97 15.45
C ARG A 520 12.86 -0.65 15.38
N TRP A 521 12.92 0.09 16.50
CA TRP A 521 13.70 1.32 16.62
C TRP A 521 15.18 1.08 16.34
N TYR A 522 15.77 0.02 16.90
CA TYR A 522 17.17 -0.34 16.68
C TYR A 522 17.47 -0.58 15.20
N LEU A 523 16.63 -1.39 14.52
CA LEU A 523 16.79 -1.72 13.11
C LEU A 523 16.64 -0.47 12.23
N ALA A 524 15.60 0.34 12.43
CA ALA A 524 15.40 1.55 11.65
C ALA A 524 16.54 2.56 11.86
N THR A 525 16.97 2.77 13.11
CA THR A 525 18.00 3.75 13.49
C THR A 525 19.34 3.38 12.88
N LEU A 526 19.85 2.18 13.15
CA LEU A 526 21.16 1.78 12.62
C LEU A 526 21.16 1.71 11.11
N ARG A 527 20.04 1.32 10.49
CA ARG A 527 19.93 1.36 9.03
C ARG A 527 19.97 2.77 8.49
N SER A 528 19.52 3.80 9.19
CA SER A 528 19.56 5.17 8.67
C SER A 528 20.94 5.83 8.78
N LEU A 529 21.79 5.38 9.70
CA LEU A 529 23.07 6.02 10.00
C LEU A 529 24.04 6.02 8.80
N PRO A 530 24.79 7.13 8.58
CA PRO A 530 25.74 7.21 7.50
C PRO A 530 26.82 6.13 7.65
N HIS A 531 27.10 5.41 6.56
CA HIS A 531 28.13 4.38 6.56
C HIS A 531 29.50 5.03 6.34
N ASN A 532 30.38 4.94 7.33
CA ASN A 532 31.76 5.37 7.23
C ASN A 532 32.68 4.23 7.68
N ILE A 533 33.52 3.73 6.78
CA ILE A 533 34.50 2.70 7.10
C ILE A 533 35.78 3.40 7.54
N GLU A 534 36.11 3.29 8.82
CA GLU A 534 37.36 3.86 9.33
C GLU A 534 38.58 3.28 8.59
N PRO A 535 39.63 4.09 8.34
CA PRO A 535 40.83 3.64 7.63
C PRO A 535 41.52 2.43 8.26
N VAL A 536 41.36 2.23 9.57
CA VAL A 536 41.88 1.07 10.30
C VAL A 536 41.19 -0.22 9.84
N ILE A 537 39.86 -0.20 9.75
CA ILE A 537 39.06 -1.35 9.29
C ILE A 537 39.37 -1.64 7.82
N GLN A 538 39.49 -0.62 6.98
CA GLN A 538 39.88 -0.80 5.57
C GLN A 538 41.22 -1.54 5.43
N LYS A 539 42.22 -1.18 6.23
CA LYS A 539 43.54 -1.87 6.22
C LYS A 539 43.42 -3.33 6.65
N VAL A 540 42.59 -3.62 7.66
CA VAL A 540 42.35 -5.01 8.11
C VAL A 540 41.68 -5.83 7.01
N CYS A 541 40.62 -5.30 6.40
CA CYS A 541 39.93 -5.95 5.28
C CYS A 541 40.88 -6.20 4.10
N TYR A 542 41.68 -5.21 3.72
CA TYR A 542 42.65 -5.33 2.62
C TYR A 542 43.69 -6.42 2.89
N ARG A 543 44.26 -6.46 4.11
CA ARG A 543 45.21 -7.51 4.51
C ARG A 543 44.57 -8.90 4.49
N TYR A 544 43.34 -9.02 4.97
CA TYR A 544 42.61 -10.29 4.95
C TYR A 544 42.36 -10.78 3.52
N LEU A 545 41.95 -9.89 2.61
CA LEU A 545 41.73 -10.22 1.20
C LEU A 545 43.03 -10.65 0.51
N LEU A 546 44.13 -9.94 0.73
CA LEU A 546 45.45 -10.32 0.21
C LEU A 546 45.88 -11.70 0.71
N HIS A 547 45.71 -11.98 2.00
CA HIS A 547 46.05 -13.29 2.57
C HIS A 547 45.20 -14.40 1.94
N LYS A 548 43.90 -14.16 1.74
CA LYS A 548 43.00 -15.12 1.11
C LYS A 548 43.38 -15.37 -0.36
N GLN A 549 43.69 -14.32 -1.10
CA GLN A 549 44.17 -14.45 -2.49
C GLN A 549 45.48 -15.24 -2.58
N HIS A 550 46.43 -14.96 -1.68
CA HIS A 550 47.66 -15.75 -1.58
C HIS A 550 47.39 -17.22 -1.25
N SER A 551 46.49 -17.51 -0.30
CA SER A 551 46.13 -18.89 0.04
C SER A 551 45.46 -19.64 -1.10
N LEU A 552 44.64 -18.96 -1.92
CA LEU A 552 44.03 -19.54 -3.12
C LEU A 552 45.06 -19.77 -4.25
N SER A 553 46.03 -18.87 -4.41
CA SER A 553 47.11 -19.02 -5.40
C SER A 553 48.13 -20.12 -5.06
N LEU A 554 48.18 -20.55 -3.79
CA LEU A 554 49.04 -21.65 -3.33
C LEU A 554 48.35 -23.03 -3.47
N TRP A 555 47.07 -23.06 -3.83
CA TRP A 555 46.25 -24.27 -3.97
C TRP A 555 45.81 -24.55 -5.42
N GLY A 556 46.16 -23.68 -6.37
CA GLY A 556 46.05 -23.92 -7.81
C GLY A 556 47.41 -24.24 -8.39
#